data_AF-A0A2V8SJ00-F1
#
_entry.id   AF-A0A2V8SJ00-F1
#
_cell.length_a   1.000
_cell.length_b   1.000
_cell.length_c   1.000
_cell.angle_alpha   90.00
_cell.angle_beta   90.00
_cell.angle_gamma   90.00
#
_symmetry.space_group_name_H-M   'P 1'
#
loop_
_entity.id
_entity.type
_entity.pdbx_description
1 polymer ?
#
loop_
_entity_poly.entity_id
_entity_poly.type
_entity_poly.pdbx_seq_one_letter_code
_entity_poly.pdbx_strand_id
1 'polypeptide(L)' 'MAARVASEAGVRALVLTHFSPRYFPGNETGPEDLLREARSVFPATELAHDFLSIDVERRVE' A
#
# COMPACT_ATOMS: atom_id res chain seq x y z
N MET A 1 -10.69 -4.29 -3.78
CA MET A 1 -9.65 -3.75 -2.86
C MET A 1 -8.30 -3.81 -3.58
N ALA A 2 -7.46 -2.77 -3.44
CA ALA A 2 -6.17 -2.68 -4.15
C ALA A 2 -5.23 -3.87 -3.91
N ALA A 3 -5.13 -4.38 -2.67
CA ALA A 3 -4.30 -5.55 -2.35
C ALA A 3 -4.72 -6.82 -3.09
N ARG A 4 -6.02 -7.05 -3.29
CA ARG A 4 -6.50 -8.20 -4.08
C ARG A 4 -6.08 -8.06 -5.55
N VAL A 5 -6.23 -6.87 -6.12
CA VAL A 5 -5.81 -6.60 -7.51
C VAL A 5 -4.30 -6.83 -7.68
N ALA A 6 -3.48 -6.36 -6.73
CA ALA A 6 -2.04 -6.59 -6.76
C ALA A 6 -1.69 -8.08 -6.69
N SER A 7 -2.33 -8.82 -5.78
CA SER A 7 -2.13 -10.27 -5.65
C SER A 7 -2.53 -11.03 -6.92
N GLU A 8 -3.67 -10.70 -7.52
CA GLU A 8 -4.18 -11.36 -8.73
C GLU A 8 -3.34 -11.00 -9.97
N ALA A 9 -2.81 -9.78 -10.03
CA ALA A 9 -1.98 -9.31 -11.14
C ALA A 9 -0.53 -9.83 -11.08
N GLY A 10 -0.10 -10.47 -9.98
CA GLY A 10 1.26 -10.99 -9.83
C GLY A 10 2.33 -9.90 -9.83
N VAL A 11 2.02 -8.70 -9.32
CA VAL A 11 3.02 -7.62 -9.17
C VAL A 11 4.00 -7.93 -8.04
N ARG A 12 5.15 -7.24 -8.01
CA ARG A 12 6.16 -7.43 -6.96
C ARG A 12 5.93 -6.60 -5.70
N ALA A 13 5.25 -5.47 -5.82
CA ALA A 13 4.97 -4.55 -4.72
C ALA A 13 3.69 -3.75 -5.01
N LEU A 14 3.00 -3.34 -3.93
CA LEU A 14 1.85 -2.45 -3.94
C LEU A 14 2.14 -1.26 -3.04
N VAL A 15 1.86 -0.05 -3.53
CA VAL A 15 1.96 1.18 -2.75
C VAL A 15 0.58 1.81 -2.67
N LEU A 16 0.02 1.89 -1.48
CA LEU A 16 -1.26 2.53 -1.23
C LEU A 16 -1.07 4.04 -1.13
N THR A 17 -1.90 4.81 -1.82
CA THR A 17 -1.84 6.27 -1.84
C THR A 17 -3.25 6.86 -1.94
N HIS A 18 -3.34 8.19 -1.98
CA HIS A 18 -4.59 8.93 -2.17
C HIS A 18 -5.64 8.61 -1.10
N PHE A 19 -5.24 8.67 0.17
CA PHE A 19 -6.13 8.46 1.30
C PHE A 19 -7.11 9.61 1.47
N SER A 20 -8.36 9.28 1.77
CA SER A 20 -9.35 10.28 2.16
C SER A 20 -8.97 10.89 3.52
N PRO A 21 -9.18 12.21 3.74
CA PRO A 21 -8.92 12.85 5.03
C PRO A 21 -9.63 12.21 6.24
N ARG A 22 -10.67 11.41 6.02
CA ARG A 22 -11.33 10.62 7.08
C ARG A 22 -10.43 9.57 7.75
N TYR A 23 -9.27 9.28 7.16
CA TYR A 23 -8.27 8.38 7.71
C TYR A 23 -7.08 9.12 8.33
N PHE A 24 -7.17 10.45 8.53
CA PHE A 24 -6.06 11.22 9.12
C PHE A 24 -6.01 11.08 10.65
N PRO A 25 -4.89 11.44 11.29
CA PRO A 25 -4.75 11.38 12.74
C PRO A 25 -5.92 12.08 13.46
N GLY A 26 -6.46 11.43 14.50
CA GLY A 26 -7.64 11.90 15.24
C GLY A 26 -8.96 11.26 14.83
N ASN A 27 -8.98 10.44 13.78
CA ASN A 27 -10.13 9.60 13.41
C ASN A 27 -10.00 8.18 14.00
N GLU A 28 -11.11 7.43 14.02
CA GLU A 28 -11.17 6.06 14.54
C GLU A 28 -10.32 5.06 13.75
N THR A 29 -10.25 5.24 12.43
CA THR A 29 -9.47 4.39 11.52
C THR A 29 -8.36 5.22 10.88
N GLY A 30 -7.11 4.76 11.00
CA GLY A 30 -5.95 5.43 10.41
C GLY A 30 -5.44 4.75 9.13
N PRO A 31 -4.42 5.33 8.47
CA PRO A 31 -3.81 4.73 7.28
C PRO A 31 -3.09 3.42 7.63
N GLU A 32 -2.60 3.28 8.87
CA GLU A 32 -1.97 2.06 9.39
C GLU A 32 -2.95 0.88 9.50
N ASP A 33 -4.22 1.14 9.79
CA ASP A 33 -5.23 0.08 9.81
C ASP A 33 -5.53 -0.41 8.39
N LEU A 34 -5.57 0.51 7.42
CA LEU A 34 -5.68 0.18 6.00
C LEU A 34 -4.46 -0.60 5.49
N LEU A 35 -3.26 -0.23 5.94
CA LEU A 35 -2.04 -0.98 5.63
C LEU A 35 -2.10 -2.40 6.17
N ARG A 36 -2.58 -2.58 7.41
CA ARG A 36 -2.75 -3.90 8.04
C ARG A 36 -3.74 -4.76 7.27
N GLU A 37 -4.88 -4.19 6.87
CA GLU A 37 -5.87 -4.86 6.04
C GLU A 37 -5.26 -5.28 4.69
N ALA A 38 -4.56 -4.38 4.01
CA ALA A 38 -3.94 -4.67 2.73
C ALA A 38 -2.84 -5.73 2.81
N ARG A 39 -1.96 -5.66 3.83
CA ARG A 39 -0.90 -6.65 4.07
C ARG A 39 -1.44 -8.04 4.40
N SER A 40 -2.64 -8.15 4.97
CA SER A 40 -3.30 -9.44 5.20
C SER A 40 -3.66 -10.19 3.91
N VAL A 41 -3.81 -9.46 2.79
CA VAL A 41 -4.10 -10.02 1.46
C VAL A 41 -2.87 -10.04 0.57
N PHE A 42 -2.03 -9.01 0.62
CA PHE A 42 -0.81 -8.90 -0.18
C PHE A 42 0.33 -8.34 0.69
N PRO A 43 1.21 -9.21 1.24
CA PRO A 43 2.22 -8.78 2.22
C PRO A 43 3.21 -7.72 1.73
N ALA A 44 3.53 -7.71 0.43
CA ALA A 44 4.40 -6.72 -0.22
C ALA A 44 3.67 -5.39 -0.48
N THR A 45 3.09 -4.81 0.58
CA THR A 45 2.35 -3.54 0.54
C THR A 45 2.97 -2.49 1.45
N GLU A 46 3.04 -1.25 0.96
CA GLU A 46 3.53 -0.07 1.68
C GLU A 46 2.55 1.11 1.58
N LEU A 47 2.65 2.07 2.50
CA LEU A 47 1.93 3.34 2.44
C LEU A 47 2.81 4.39 1.76
N ALA A 48 2.26 5.07 0.76
CA ALA A 48 2.86 6.30 0.27
C ALA A 48 2.74 7.40 1.33
N HIS A 49 3.79 8.20 1.43
CA HIS A 49 3.80 9.48 2.12
C HIS A 49 4.47 10.51 1.23
N ASP A 50 4.29 11.79 1.57
CA ASP A 50 4.90 12.89 0.81
C ASP A 50 6.40 12.67 0.66
N PHE A 51 6.88 12.88 -0.56
CA PHE A 51 8.27 12.70 -0.97
C PHE A 51 8.83 11.28 -0.86
N LEU A 52 7.99 10.24 -0.68
CA LEU A 52 8.44 8.86 -0.77
C LEU A 52 9.07 8.59 -2.14
N SER A 53 10.27 8.02 -2.14
CA SER A 53 10.98 7.53 -3.33
C SER A 53 11.14 6.02 -3.22
N ILE A 54 10.88 5.31 -4.31
CA ILE A 54 10.91 3.84 -4.36
C ILE A 54 11.83 3.43 -5.50
N ASP A 55 12.88 2.69 -5.15
CA ASP A 55 13.78 2.13 -6.14
C ASP A 55 13.13 0.95 -6.84
N VAL A 56 13.11 0.97 -8.17
CA VAL A 56 12.62 -0.13 -9.00
C VAL A 56 13.82 -0.82 -9.63
N GLU A 57 14.25 -1.90 -8.98
CA GLU A 57 15.37 -2.69 -9.50
C GLU A 57 15.01 -3.34 -10.85
N ARG A 58 16.02 -3.40 -11.72
CA ARG A 58 15.91 -4.11 -12.99
C ARG A 58 15.74 -5.60 -12.70
N ARG A 59 14.73 -6.21 -13.32
CA ARG A 59 14.60 -7.67 -13.29
C ARG A 59 15.77 -8.28 -14.05
N VAL A 60 16.61 -9.04 -13.34
CA VAL A 60 17.61 -9.92 -13.95
C VAL A 60 16.96 -11.29 -14.01
N GLU A 61 16.87 -11.86 -15.20
CA GLU A 61 16.35 -13.22 -15.44
C GLU A 61 17.46 -14.26 -15.26
#